data_AF-A0A0F9G3F9-F1
#
_entry.id   AF-A0A0F9G3F9-F1
#
_cell.length_a   1.000
_cell.length_b   1.000
_cell.length_c   1.000
_cell.angle_alpha   90.00
_cell.angle_beta   90.00
_cell.angle_gamma   90.00
#
_symmetry.space_group_name_H-M   'P 1'
#
loop_
_entity.id
_entity.type
_entity.pdbx_description
1 polymer ?
#
loop_
_entity_poly.entity_id
_entity_poly.type
_entity_poly.pdbx_seq_one_letter_code
_entity_poly.pdbx_strand_id
1 'polypeptide(L)'
;QLTLASERTNQIDIGSGLNLSPTTDNSPYFFDFKSGIESNLLILLAGVALISLIFFRPAFRRNKLKRSPFFFIGLGLGFMLIEISLLQKFTLLLGHPTRSFIVILIALLTGGGLGSLVGGWPKFRFKKKYLPLVFISILTIVDFVLIETILYNVRISSLANRILVSFVLLVPLGFFMGMPFPHGLKLLKQKKKGNVVPLMWGLNGTMSIGGSVLAVIISMKIGTSYALALGGLIYLLLFLFSPLYEKNWKVSP
;
A
#
# COMPACT_ATOMS: atom_id res chain seq x y z
N GLN A 1 15.29 -30.52 -20.61
CA GLN A 1 14.97 -29.90 -21.92
C GLN A 1 13.63 -29.13 -21.91
N LEU A 2 12.63 -29.55 -21.12
CA LEU A 2 11.37 -28.79 -20.94
C LEU A 2 11.55 -27.47 -20.15
N THR A 3 12.55 -27.37 -19.28
CA THR A 3 12.85 -26.15 -18.50
C THR A 3 13.42 -25.01 -19.34
N LEU A 4 14.20 -25.33 -20.38
CA LEU A 4 14.78 -24.35 -21.30
C LEU A 4 13.77 -23.83 -22.34
N ALA A 5 12.67 -24.55 -22.56
CA ALA A 5 11.56 -24.10 -23.39
C ALA A 5 10.65 -23.09 -22.66
N SER A 6 10.48 -23.26 -21.34
CA SER A 6 9.72 -22.32 -20.49
C SER A 6 10.36 -20.93 -20.44
N GLU A 7 11.69 -20.84 -20.40
CA GLU A 7 12.38 -19.53 -20.38
C GLU A 7 12.35 -18.82 -21.74
N ARG A 8 12.39 -19.56 -22.86
CA ARG A 8 12.34 -18.97 -24.21
C ARG A 8 10.98 -18.43 -24.61
N THR A 9 9.90 -18.85 -23.96
CA THR A 9 8.53 -18.40 -24.29
C THR A 9 8.15 -17.11 -23.54
N ASN A 10 8.89 -16.74 -22.49
CA ASN A 10 8.58 -15.57 -21.66
C ASN A 10 9.02 -14.22 -22.26
N GLN A 11 9.79 -14.22 -23.35
CA GLN A 11 10.19 -13.00 -24.05
C GLN A 11 10.16 -13.22 -25.56
N ILE A 12 8.96 -13.40 -26.11
CA ILE A 12 8.75 -13.12 -27.53
C ILE A 12 8.46 -11.61 -27.65
N ASP A 13 9.46 -10.78 -27.32
CA ASP A 13 9.52 -9.41 -27.81
C ASP A 13 9.92 -9.52 -29.29
N ILE A 14 8.93 -9.73 -30.16
CA ILE A 14 9.12 -9.46 -31.59
C ILE A 14 9.48 -7.97 -31.61
N GLY A 15 10.57 -7.57 -32.29
CA GLY A 15 11.12 -6.20 -32.30
C GLY A 15 10.18 -5.07 -32.77
N SER A 16 8.86 -5.29 -32.78
CA SER A 16 7.74 -4.38 -33.00
C SER A 16 7.24 -3.69 -31.71
N GLY A 17 7.79 -3.98 -30.52
CA GLY A 17 7.37 -3.37 -29.25
C GLY A 17 6.02 -3.89 -28.71
N LEU A 18 5.57 -5.05 -29.22
CA LEU A 18 4.39 -5.76 -28.74
C LEU A 18 4.76 -6.80 -27.68
N ASN A 19 4.06 -6.76 -26.56
CA ASN A 19 4.10 -7.78 -25.51
C ASN A 19 3.07 -8.87 -25.80
N LEU A 20 3.54 -10.09 -26.08
CA LEU A 20 2.69 -11.26 -26.33
C LEU A 20 2.83 -12.32 -25.21
N SER A 21 3.41 -11.94 -24.06
CA SER A 21 3.52 -12.86 -22.93
C SER A 21 2.11 -13.26 -22.43
N PRO A 22 1.94 -14.53 -22.02
CA PRO A 22 0.66 -14.98 -21.48
C PRO A 22 0.33 -14.24 -20.19
N THR A 23 -0.96 -13.94 -19.99
CA THR A 23 -1.43 -13.36 -18.74
C THR A 23 -1.23 -14.34 -17.59
N THR A 24 -0.86 -13.80 -16.43
CA THR A 24 -0.65 -14.59 -15.22
C THR A 24 -1.47 -14.00 -14.07
N ASP A 25 -1.74 -14.78 -13.03
CA ASP A 25 -2.42 -14.31 -11.83
C ASP A 25 -1.69 -13.14 -11.14
N ASN A 26 -0.38 -13.02 -11.37
CA ASN A 26 0.44 -11.93 -10.85
C ASN A 26 0.41 -10.67 -11.73
N SER A 27 0.08 -10.79 -13.02
CA SER A 27 -0.11 -9.67 -13.96
C SER A 27 -1.38 -9.92 -14.80
N PRO A 28 -2.58 -9.63 -14.24
CA PRO A 28 -3.86 -10.02 -14.82
C PRO A 28 -4.36 -9.04 -15.91
N TYR A 29 -3.45 -8.53 -16.75
CA TYR A 29 -3.72 -7.47 -17.73
C TYR A 29 -3.75 -8.01 -19.16
N PHE A 30 -4.87 -8.60 -19.57
CA PHE A 30 -5.04 -9.21 -20.91
C PHE A 30 -5.02 -8.21 -22.07
N PHE A 31 -5.10 -6.91 -21.76
CA PHE A 31 -5.09 -5.83 -22.74
C PHE A 31 -3.72 -5.11 -22.84
N ASP A 32 -2.72 -5.50 -22.04
CA ASP A 32 -1.39 -4.87 -22.06
C ASP A 32 -0.49 -5.48 -23.14
N PHE A 33 -0.78 -5.15 -24.40
CA PHE A 33 0.00 -5.61 -25.55
C PHE A 33 1.25 -4.76 -25.82
N LYS A 34 1.58 -3.77 -24.99
CA LYS A 34 2.75 -2.90 -25.19
C LYS A 34 3.87 -3.29 -24.24
N SER A 35 5.08 -3.51 -24.77
CA SER A 35 6.24 -3.86 -23.94
C SER A 35 6.61 -2.72 -22.96
N GLY A 36 6.41 -1.46 -23.36
CA GLY A 36 6.68 -0.26 -22.55
C GLY A 36 5.58 0.11 -21.54
N ILE A 37 5.90 0.96 -20.56
CA ILE A 37 4.90 1.54 -19.64
C ILE A 37 4.00 2.49 -20.43
N GLU A 38 2.69 2.43 -20.18
CA GLU A 38 1.74 3.35 -20.81
C GLU A 38 2.08 4.80 -20.47
N SER A 39 2.30 5.65 -21.49
CA SER A 39 2.69 7.05 -21.32
C SER A 39 1.71 7.83 -20.44
N ASN A 40 0.40 7.50 -20.49
CA ASN A 40 -0.62 8.13 -19.65
C ASN A 40 -0.37 7.93 -18.15
N LEU A 41 0.07 6.73 -17.75
CA LEU A 41 0.41 6.42 -16.35
C LEU A 41 1.66 7.18 -15.91
N LEU A 42 2.66 7.32 -16.79
CA LEU A 42 3.86 8.11 -16.52
C LEU A 42 3.55 9.60 -16.41
N ILE A 43 2.72 10.14 -17.30
CA ILE A 43 2.26 11.53 -17.26
C ILE A 43 1.49 11.80 -15.97
N LEU A 44 0.61 10.88 -15.57
CA LEU A 44 -0.14 11.01 -14.32
C LEU A 44 0.80 10.99 -13.09
N LEU A 45 1.75 10.06 -13.05
CA LEU A 45 2.73 9.98 -11.96
C LEU A 45 3.61 11.25 -11.90
N ALA A 46 4.08 11.72 -13.05
CA ALA A 46 4.85 12.95 -13.17
C ALA A 46 4.02 14.17 -12.74
N GLY A 47 2.76 14.25 -13.14
CA GLY A 47 1.82 15.29 -12.74
C GLY A 47 1.63 15.34 -11.22
N VAL A 48 1.38 14.19 -10.60
CA VAL A 48 1.28 14.07 -9.13
C VAL A 48 2.58 14.51 -8.45
N ALA A 49 3.74 14.10 -8.96
CA ALA A 49 5.04 14.49 -8.41
C ALA A 49 5.30 16.00 -8.54
N LEU A 50 4.99 16.60 -9.69
CA LEU A 50 5.13 18.03 -9.94
C LEU A 50 4.21 18.86 -9.07
N ILE A 51 2.91 18.52 -9.00
CA ILE A 51 1.94 19.18 -8.13
C ILE A 51 2.41 19.09 -6.67
N SER A 52 2.87 17.90 -6.26
CA SER A 52 3.39 17.72 -4.90
C SER A 52 4.59 18.62 -4.61
N LEU A 53 5.53 18.73 -5.56
CA LEU A 53 6.71 19.56 -5.42
C LEU A 53 6.34 21.05 -5.34
N ILE A 54 5.44 21.52 -6.21
CA ILE A 54 5.03 22.92 -6.28
C ILE A 54 4.30 23.35 -5.01
N PHE A 55 3.34 22.54 -4.53
CA PHE A 55 2.51 22.90 -3.38
C PHE A 55 3.23 22.67 -2.04
N PHE A 56 3.90 21.52 -1.85
CA PHE A 56 4.39 21.13 -0.52
C PHE A 56 5.82 21.62 -0.23
N ARG A 57 6.70 21.76 -1.22
CA ARG A 57 8.09 22.22 -1.02
C ARG A 57 8.18 23.61 -0.37
N PRO A 58 7.44 24.67 -0.79
CA PRO A 58 7.49 25.96 -0.12
C PRO A 58 6.95 25.88 1.31
N ALA A 59 5.89 25.09 1.52
CA ALA A 59 5.30 24.89 2.83
C ALA A 59 6.24 24.15 3.81
N PHE A 60 7.04 23.19 3.33
CA PHE A 60 8.06 22.49 4.13
C PHE A 60 9.18 23.43 4.55
N ARG A 61 9.65 24.29 3.64
CA ARG A 61 10.68 25.30 3.92
C ARG A 61 10.21 26.30 4.98
N ARG A 62 9.02 26.86 4.80
CA ARG A 62 8.41 27.84 5.72
C ARG A 62 8.24 27.27 7.13
N ASN A 63 7.82 26.01 7.26
CA ASN A 63 7.55 25.37 8.54
C ASN A 63 8.73 24.56 9.11
N LYS A 64 9.92 24.66 8.49
CA LYS A 64 11.14 23.92 8.87
C LYS A 64 10.87 22.42 9.08
N LEU A 65 10.10 21.82 8.17
CA LEU A 65 9.76 20.40 8.20
C LEU A 65 10.87 19.62 7.49
N LYS A 66 11.63 18.82 8.24
CA LYS A 66 12.69 17.98 7.68
C LYS A 66 12.24 16.54 7.48
N ARG A 67 11.82 15.87 8.56
CA ARG A 67 11.62 14.43 8.59
C ARG A 67 10.14 14.01 8.58
N SER A 68 9.29 14.76 9.28
CA SER A 68 7.85 14.45 9.39
C SER A 68 7.12 14.17 8.06
N PRO A 69 7.36 14.91 6.96
CA PRO A 69 6.67 14.65 5.69
C PRO A 69 6.86 13.24 5.13
N PHE A 70 8.07 12.67 5.28
CA PHE A 70 8.37 11.31 4.79
C PHE A 70 7.49 10.24 5.44
N PHE A 71 7.05 10.46 6.68
CA PHE A 71 6.11 9.56 7.34
C PHE A 71 4.77 9.54 6.59
N PHE A 72 4.18 10.70 6.31
CA PHE A 72 2.87 10.80 5.64
C PHE A 72 2.91 10.41 4.16
N ILE A 73 4.05 10.67 3.49
CA ILE A 73 4.33 10.18 2.14
C ILE A 73 4.34 8.66 2.13
N GLY A 74 5.13 8.04 3.02
CA GLY A 74 5.21 6.59 3.13
C GLY A 74 3.89 5.94 3.49
N LEU A 75 3.09 6.56 4.38
CA LEU A 75 1.74 6.07 4.70
C LEU A 75 0.83 6.06 3.46
N GLY A 76 0.81 7.13 2.66
CA GLY A 76 -0.06 7.21 1.48
C GLY A 76 0.36 6.22 0.39
N LEU A 77 1.65 6.18 0.09
CA LEU A 77 2.20 5.23 -0.89
C LEU A 77 2.00 3.78 -0.44
N GLY A 78 2.38 3.46 0.80
CA GLY A 78 2.31 2.11 1.34
C GLY A 78 0.88 1.61 1.45
N PHE A 79 -0.07 2.46 1.86
CA PHE A 79 -1.49 2.09 1.94
C PHE A 79 -2.02 1.68 0.56
N MET A 80 -1.83 2.52 -0.46
CA MET A 80 -2.37 2.26 -1.80
C MET A 80 -1.66 1.11 -2.50
N LEU A 81 -0.35 0.93 -2.30
CA LEU A 81 0.38 -0.24 -2.80
C LEU A 81 -0.20 -1.54 -2.26
N ILE A 82 -0.49 -1.60 -0.96
CA ILE A 82 -1.11 -2.78 -0.33
C ILE A 82 -2.55 -2.94 -0.83
N GLU A 83 -3.37 -1.91 -0.74
CA GLU A 83 -4.80 -1.96 -1.09
C GLU A 83 -5.03 -2.41 -2.54
N ILE A 84 -4.37 -1.77 -3.50
CA ILE A 84 -4.55 -2.08 -4.93
C ILE A 84 -4.05 -3.50 -5.23
N SER A 85 -2.95 -3.93 -4.62
CA SER A 85 -2.42 -5.27 -4.85
C SER A 85 -3.31 -6.36 -4.26
N LEU A 86 -3.87 -6.13 -3.07
CA LEU A 86 -4.86 -7.02 -2.46
C LEU A 86 -6.13 -7.05 -3.30
N LEU A 87 -6.58 -5.91 -3.84
CA LEU A 87 -7.72 -5.86 -4.75
C LEU A 87 -7.57 -6.81 -5.92
N GLN A 88 -6.38 -6.83 -6.55
CA GLN A 88 -6.09 -7.73 -7.65
C GLN A 88 -6.12 -9.20 -7.24
N LYS A 89 -5.45 -9.57 -6.14
CA LYS A 89 -5.41 -10.96 -5.66
C LYS A 89 -6.78 -11.46 -5.20
N PHE A 90 -7.52 -10.65 -4.45
CA PHE A 90 -8.86 -11.01 -3.99
C PHE A 90 -9.90 -10.98 -5.11
N THR A 91 -9.63 -10.33 -6.25
CA THR A 91 -10.45 -10.48 -7.46
C THR A 91 -10.43 -11.90 -8.00
N LEU A 92 -9.32 -12.62 -7.87
CA LEU A 92 -9.25 -14.05 -8.23
C LEU A 92 -10.11 -14.90 -7.29
N LEU A 93 -10.12 -14.58 -5.99
CA LEU A 93 -10.93 -15.30 -5.01
C LEU A 93 -12.43 -15.03 -5.18
N LEU A 94 -12.83 -13.75 -5.30
CA LEU A 94 -14.22 -13.30 -5.36
C LEU A 94 -14.81 -13.35 -6.78
N GLY A 95 -13.97 -13.51 -7.80
CA GLY A 95 -14.35 -13.73 -9.20
C GLY A 95 -14.99 -12.54 -9.92
N HIS A 96 -15.05 -11.35 -9.32
CA HIS A 96 -15.52 -10.15 -10.01
C HIS A 96 -14.89 -8.88 -9.43
N PRO A 97 -14.40 -7.94 -10.27
CA PRO A 97 -13.69 -6.75 -9.80
C PRO A 97 -14.55 -5.84 -8.92
N THR A 98 -15.79 -5.56 -9.33
CA THR A 98 -16.71 -4.71 -8.55
C THR A 98 -17.01 -5.28 -7.15
N ARG A 99 -17.21 -6.59 -7.04
CA ARG A 99 -17.46 -7.26 -5.75
C ARG A 99 -16.23 -7.16 -4.86
N SER A 100 -15.06 -7.38 -5.43
CA SER A 100 -13.78 -7.34 -4.72
C SER A 100 -13.51 -5.95 -4.17
N PHE A 101 -13.67 -4.92 -5.00
CA PHE A 101 -13.55 -3.54 -4.57
C PHE A 101 -14.45 -3.23 -3.36
N ILE A 102 -15.74 -3.57 -3.43
CA ILE A 102 -16.69 -3.30 -2.33
C ILE A 102 -16.29 -4.05 -1.05
N VAL A 103 -16.01 -5.35 -1.14
CA VAL A 103 -15.68 -6.19 0.02
C VAL A 103 -14.40 -5.71 0.70
N ILE A 104 -13.37 -5.44 -0.10
CA ILE A 104 -12.05 -5.04 0.39
C ILE A 104 -12.10 -3.65 1.01
N LEU A 105 -12.77 -2.70 0.35
CA LEU A 105 -12.98 -1.36 0.91
C LEU A 105 -13.71 -1.43 2.24
N ILE A 106 -14.82 -2.16 2.33
CA ILE A 106 -15.57 -2.27 3.58
C ILE A 106 -14.71 -2.90 4.68
N ALA A 107 -13.98 -3.98 4.38
CA ALA A 107 -13.13 -4.64 5.35
C ALA A 107 -12.00 -3.73 5.85
N LEU A 108 -11.26 -3.10 4.93
CA LEU A 108 -10.13 -2.22 5.26
C LEU A 108 -10.60 -0.94 5.97
N LEU A 109 -11.71 -0.34 5.55
CA LEU A 109 -12.25 0.87 6.19
C LEU A 109 -12.87 0.57 7.56
N THR A 110 -13.56 -0.56 7.72
CA THR A 110 -14.11 -0.97 9.02
C THR A 110 -12.98 -1.25 10.01
N GLY A 111 -11.98 -2.04 9.59
CA GLY A 111 -10.77 -2.26 10.38
C GLY A 111 -10.08 -0.94 10.69
N GLY A 112 -9.82 -0.13 9.67
CA GLY A 112 -9.11 1.14 9.80
C GLY A 112 -9.80 2.15 10.71
N GLY A 113 -11.13 2.23 10.64
CA GLY A 113 -11.95 3.02 11.56
C GLY A 113 -11.75 2.59 13.00
N LEU A 114 -11.89 1.30 13.30
CA LEU A 114 -11.64 0.76 14.64
C LEU A 114 -10.20 0.98 15.10
N GLY A 115 -9.23 0.77 14.22
CA GLY A 115 -7.81 0.98 14.47
C GLY A 115 -7.49 2.42 14.84
N SER A 116 -8.10 3.38 14.16
CA SER A 116 -7.90 4.80 14.38
C SER A 116 -8.26 5.24 15.81
N LEU A 117 -9.28 4.62 16.41
CA LEU A 117 -9.73 4.90 17.77
C LEU A 117 -8.72 4.41 18.82
N VAL A 118 -8.09 3.26 18.57
CA VAL A 118 -7.21 2.56 19.52
C VAL A 118 -5.73 2.90 19.30
N GLY A 119 -5.36 3.46 18.15
CA GLY A 119 -3.96 3.78 17.77
C GLY A 119 -3.22 4.76 18.70
N GLY A 120 -3.96 5.44 19.59
CA GLY A 120 -3.39 6.28 20.65
C GLY A 120 -2.92 5.52 21.89
N TRP A 121 -3.22 4.23 22.03
CA TRP A 121 -2.97 3.46 23.24
C TRP A 121 -1.47 3.23 23.50
N PRO A 122 -0.98 3.44 24.75
CA PRO A 122 0.44 3.29 25.08
C PRO A 122 1.00 1.88 24.79
N LYS A 123 0.17 0.84 24.86
CA LYS A 123 0.56 -0.57 24.61
C LYS A 123 1.08 -0.81 23.19
N PHE A 124 0.73 0.03 22.23
CA PHE A 124 1.24 -0.06 20.85
C PHE A 124 2.61 0.58 20.66
N ARG A 125 3.29 0.95 21.75
CA ARG A 125 4.65 1.46 21.74
C ARG A 125 5.56 0.49 22.47
N PHE A 126 6.67 0.15 21.82
CA PHE A 126 7.78 -0.55 22.47
C PHE A 126 9.01 0.33 22.42
N LYS A 127 9.49 0.76 23.59
CA LYS A 127 10.51 1.82 23.72
C LYS A 127 10.05 3.07 22.92
N LYS A 128 10.86 3.52 21.95
CA LYS A 128 10.55 4.68 21.08
C LYS A 128 9.93 4.27 19.74
N LYS A 129 9.60 2.99 19.53
CA LYS A 129 9.06 2.49 18.26
C LYS A 129 7.55 2.26 18.36
N TYR A 130 6.88 2.46 17.24
CA TYR A 130 5.43 2.28 17.12
C TYR A 130 5.13 0.96 16.42
N LEU A 131 4.67 -0.01 17.21
CA LEU A 131 4.50 -1.40 16.81
C LEU A 131 3.52 -1.62 15.65
N PRO A 132 2.42 -0.85 15.49
CA PRO A 132 1.50 -1.04 14.37
C PRO A 132 2.17 -1.03 13.00
N LEU A 133 3.25 -0.24 12.81
CA LEU A 133 3.98 -0.21 11.54
C LEU A 133 4.60 -1.57 11.18
N VAL A 134 5.17 -2.29 12.14
CA VAL A 134 5.73 -3.63 11.88
C VAL A 134 4.63 -4.68 11.76
N PHE A 135 3.53 -4.54 12.49
CA PHE A 135 2.37 -5.44 12.34
C PHE A 135 1.74 -5.33 10.95
N ILE A 136 1.67 -4.14 10.36
CA ILE A 136 1.21 -3.98 8.97
C ILE A 136 2.12 -4.77 8.02
N SER A 137 3.44 -4.63 8.14
CA SER A 137 4.39 -5.37 7.29
C SER A 137 4.26 -6.88 7.46
N ILE A 138 4.13 -7.37 8.70
CA ILE A 138 3.97 -8.80 8.99
C ILE A 138 2.65 -9.31 8.43
N LEU A 139 1.53 -8.62 8.69
CA LEU A 139 0.21 -9.02 8.21
C LEU A 139 0.11 -8.98 6.69
N THR A 140 0.78 -8.03 6.03
CA THR A 140 0.87 -8.00 4.56
C THR A 140 1.50 -9.29 4.02
N ILE A 141 2.57 -9.78 4.66
CA ILE A 141 3.23 -11.04 4.28
C ILE A 141 2.34 -12.25 4.59
N VAL A 142 1.69 -12.24 5.76
CA VAL A 142 0.77 -13.31 6.17
C VAL A 142 -0.40 -13.41 5.18
N ASP A 143 -1.06 -12.30 4.89
CA ASP A 143 -2.18 -12.24 3.94
C ASP A 143 -1.74 -12.68 2.54
N PHE A 144 -0.54 -12.28 2.10
CA PHE A 144 0.05 -12.74 0.85
C PHE A 144 0.21 -14.27 0.81
N VAL A 145 0.82 -14.87 1.83
CA VAL A 145 1.03 -16.33 1.87
C VAL A 145 -0.31 -17.06 1.96
N LEU A 146 -1.24 -16.57 2.79
CA LEU A 146 -2.54 -17.19 2.98
C LEU A 146 -3.40 -17.11 1.72
N ILE A 147 -3.45 -15.97 1.02
CA ILE A 147 -4.27 -15.85 -0.19
C ILE A 147 -3.77 -16.77 -1.29
N GLU A 148 -2.45 -16.85 -1.52
CA GLU A 148 -1.86 -17.78 -2.49
C GLU A 148 -2.19 -19.22 -2.10
N THR A 149 -2.01 -19.58 -0.83
CA THR A 149 -2.34 -20.92 -0.33
C THR A 149 -3.81 -21.27 -0.55
N ILE A 150 -4.73 -20.34 -0.27
CA ILE A 150 -6.16 -20.53 -0.46
C ILE A 150 -6.48 -20.70 -1.96
N LEU A 151 -5.92 -19.85 -2.82
CA LEU A 151 -6.18 -19.90 -4.27
C LEU A 151 -5.73 -21.23 -4.90
N TYR A 152 -4.56 -21.76 -4.51
CA TYR A 152 -4.03 -23.00 -5.09
C TYR A 152 -4.55 -24.29 -4.44
N ASN A 153 -4.83 -24.28 -3.12
CA ASN A 153 -5.09 -25.52 -2.37
C ASN A 153 -6.53 -25.64 -1.86
N VAL A 154 -7.33 -24.56 -1.87
CA VAL A 154 -8.64 -24.54 -1.22
C VAL A 154 -9.73 -24.13 -2.21
N ARG A 155 -10.63 -25.06 -2.54
CA ARG A 155 -11.82 -24.74 -3.33
C ARG A 155 -12.95 -24.25 -2.44
N ILE A 156 -13.10 -22.93 -2.33
CA ILE A 156 -14.24 -22.31 -1.64
C ILE A 156 -15.39 -22.15 -2.64
N SER A 157 -16.44 -22.96 -2.53
CA SER A 157 -17.59 -22.93 -3.45
C SER A 157 -18.57 -21.80 -3.14
N SER A 158 -18.87 -21.58 -1.86
CA SER A 158 -19.83 -20.56 -1.42
C SER A 158 -19.26 -19.14 -1.51
N LEU A 159 -20.02 -18.23 -2.15
CA LEU A 159 -19.69 -16.80 -2.19
C LEU A 159 -19.62 -16.19 -0.79
N ALA A 160 -20.54 -16.56 0.10
CA ALA A 160 -20.55 -16.07 1.47
C ALA A 160 -19.25 -16.42 2.21
N ASN A 161 -18.73 -17.63 2.00
CA ASN A 161 -17.47 -18.06 2.61
C ASN A 161 -16.27 -17.31 2.03
N ARG A 162 -16.25 -17.02 0.72
CA ARG A 162 -15.19 -16.20 0.09
C ARG A 162 -15.18 -14.78 0.63
N ILE A 163 -16.36 -14.19 0.86
CA ILE A 163 -16.50 -12.88 1.49
C ILE A 163 -16.00 -12.95 2.94
N LEU A 164 -16.46 -13.93 3.72
CA LEU A 164 -16.06 -14.09 5.12
C LEU A 164 -14.54 -14.23 5.27
N VAL A 165 -13.91 -15.07 4.46
CA VAL A 165 -12.45 -15.24 4.43
C VAL A 165 -11.75 -13.92 4.11
N SER A 166 -12.23 -13.18 3.11
CA SER A 166 -11.70 -11.84 2.80
C SER A 166 -11.79 -10.89 4.00
N PHE A 167 -12.91 -10.88 4.72
CA PHE A 167 -13.05 -10.06 5.93
C PHE A 167 -12.10 -10.47 7.05
N VAL A 168 -11.97 -11.78 7.30
CA VAL A 168 -11.11 -12.32 8.37
C VAL A 168 -9.65 -11.95 8.14
N LEU A 169 -9.18 -11.95 6.88
CA LEU A 169 -7.82 -11.56 6.52
C LEU A 169 -7.63 -10.05 6.57
N LEU A 170 -8.56 -9.30 5.96
CA LEU A 170 -8.35 -7.87 5.70
C LEU A 170 -8.73 -6.95 6.87
N VAL A 171 -9.67 -7.32 7.74
CA VAL A 171 -10.05 -6.47 8.88
C VAL A 171 -8.88 -6.28 9.86
N PRO A 172 -8.12 -7.31 10.28
CA PRO A 172 -6.93 -7.14 11.10
C PRO A 172 -5.87 -6.26 10.43
N LEU A 173 -5.60 -6.46 9.14
CA LEU A 173 -4.66 -5.63 8.39
C LEU A 173 -5.12 -4.17 8.36
N GLY A 174 -6.38 -3.92 7.99
CA GLY A 174 -7.03 -2.61 8.00
C GLY A 174 -6.96 -1.95 9.37
N PHE A 175 -7.19 -2.71 10.45
CA PHE A 175 -7.08 -2.25 11.83
C PHE A 175 -5.72 -1.67 12.14
N PHE A 176 -4.63 -2.36 11.81
CA PHE A 176 -3.30 -1.78 12.02
C PHE A 176 -2.99 -0.65 11.04
N MET A 177 -3.42 -0.72 9.78
CA MET A 177 -3.23 0.34 8.77
C MET A 177 -3.96 1.65 9.11
N GLY A 178 -5.07 1.60 9.85
CA GLY A 178 -5.81 2.80 10.29
C GLY A 178 -5.16 3.56 11.44
N MET A 179 -4.23 2.96 12.17
CA MET A 179 -3.63 3.58 13.37
C MET A 179 -2.56 4.67 13.10
N PRO A 180 -1.64 4.53 12.14
CA PRO A 180 -0.48 5.42 12.00
C PRO A 180 -0.83 6.86 11.64
N PHE A 181 -1.88 7.08 10.85
CA PHE A 181 -2.23 8.42 10.39
C PHE A 181 -2.71 9.33 11.55
N PRO A 182 -3.75 8.96 12.33
CA PRO A 182 -4.15 9.73 13.52
C PRO A 182 -3.01 9.87 14.54
N HIS A 183 -2.20 8.82 14.69
CA HIS A 183 -1.03 8.84 15.57
C HIS A 183 -0.03 9.93 15.16
N GLY A 184 0.33 9.98 13.88
CA GLY A 184 1.24 10.98 13.34
C GLY A 184 0.72 12.41 13.55
N LEU A 185 -0.58 12.64 13.33
CA LEU A 185 -1.21 13.94 13.56
C LEU A 185 -1.17 14.34 15.05
N LYS A 186 -1.45 13.41 15.96
CA LYS A 186 -1.36 13.65 17.42
C LYS A 186 0.07 14.05 17.82
N LEU A 187 1.08 13.39 17.28
CA LEU A 187 2.49 13.73 17.53
C LEU A 187 2.85 15.13 17.01
N LEU A 188 2.32 15.56 15.86
CA LEU A 188 2.55 16.92 15.36
C LEU A 188 1.93 17.98 16.27
N LYS A 189 0.70 17.75 16.74
CA LYS A 189 0.04 18.63 17.70
C LYS A 189 0.84 18.74 19.00
N GLN A 190 1.32 17.62 19.55
CA GLN A 190 2.17 17.59 20.75
C GLN A 190 3.49 18.34 20.57
N LYS A 191 4.06 18.37 19.36
CA LYS A 191 5.29 19.13 19.04
C LYS A 191 5.04 20.62 18.73
N LYS A 192 3.88 21.17 19.11
CA LYS A 192 3.44 22.54 18.77
C LYS A 192 3.48 22.84 17.25
N LYS A 193 3.33 21.81 16.42
CA LYS A 193 3.24 21.90 14.95
C LYS A 193 1.81 21.62 14.47
N GLY A 194 0.80 22.07 15.22
CA GLY A 194 -0.61 21.88 14.85
C GLY A 194 -0.99 22.58 13.54
N ASN A 195 -0.33 23.68 13.22
CA ASN A 195 -0.55 24.48 12.00
C ASN A 195 -0.23 23.72 10.70
N VAL A 196 0.56 22.64 10.74
CA VAL A 196 0.89 21.84 9.55
C VAL A 196 0.05 20.56 9.42
N VAL A 197 -0.92 20.33 10.31
CA VAL A 197 -1.80 19.15 10.23
C VAL A 197 -2.55 19.08 8.89
N PRO A 198 -3.20 20.14 8.39
CA PRO A 198 -3.85 20.11 7.08
C PRO A 198 -2.87 19.80 5.94
N LEU A 199 -1.65 20.32 6.03
CA LEU A 199 -0.60 20.09 5.04
C LEU A 199 -0.20 18.61 4.97
N MET A 200 -0.07 17.94 6.12
CA MET A 200 0.29 16.52 6.18
C MET A 200 -0.84 15.61 5.74
N TRP A 201 -2.10 16.00 6.00
CA TRP A 201 -3.27 15.29 5.48
C TRP A 201 -3.36 15.41 3.95
N GLY A 202 -3.20 16.62 3.40
CA GLY A 202 -3.16 16.84 1.96
C GLY A 202 -2.02 16.07 1.29
N LEU A 203 -0.83 16.07 1.88
CA LEU A 203 0.32 15.33 1.38
C LEU A 203 0.05 13.82 1.32
N ASN A 204 -0.55 13.26 2.38
CA ASN A 204 -0.93 11.84 2.39
C ASN A 204 -1.93 11.52 1.27
N GLY A 205 -2.94 12.38 1.07
CA GLY A 205 -3.91 12.22 -0.02
C GLY A 205 -3.26 12.27 -1.40
N THR A 206 -2.41 13.26 -1.68
CA THR A 206 -1.70 13.36 -2.97
C THR A 206 -0.77 12.16 -3.21
N MET A 207 -0.09 11.69 -2.17
CA MET A 207 0.78 10.51 -2.27
C MET A 207 -0.01 9.21 -2.43
N SER A 208 -1.26 9.15 -1.97
CA SER A 208 -2.14 8.01 -2.21
C SER A 208 -2.48 7.91 -3.71
N ILE A 209 -2.77 9.04 -4.37
CA ILE A 209 -2.95 9.06 -5.84
C ILE A 209 -1.69 8.56 -6.55
N GLY A 210 -0.51 9.03 -6.15
CA GLY A 210 0.76 8.54 -6.71
C GLY A 210 0.97 7.04 -6.44
N GLY A 211 0.60 6.57 -5.24
CA GLY A 211 0.72 5.19 -4.82
C GLY A 211 -0.17 4.23 -5.61
N SER A 212 -1.41 4.63 -5.93
CA SER A 212 -2.29 3.80 -6.76
C SER A 212 -1.77 3.65 -8.18
N VAL A 213 -1.25 4.73 -8.77
CA VAL A 213 -0.64 4.68 -10.10
C VAL A 213 0.62 3.82 -10.08
N LEU A 214 1.47 3.99 -9.06
CA LEU A 214 2.67 3.18 -8.89
C LEU A 214 2.35 1.69 -8.71
N ALA A 215 1.29 1.36 -7.95
CA ALA A 215 0.85 -0.02 -7.76
C ALA A 215 0.44 -0.67 -9.09
N VAL A 216 -0.31 0.04 -9.93
CA VAL A 216 -0.70 -0.44 -11.27
C VAL A 216 0.53 -0.63 -12.15
N ILE A 217 1.45 0.35 -12.22
CA ILE A 217 2.68 0.24 -13.02
C ILE A 217 3.50 -0.99 -12.59
N ILE A 218 3.73 -1.18 -11.29
CA ILE A 218 4.51 -2.31 -10.78
C ILE A 218 3.78 -3.62 -11.07
N SER A 219 2.46 -3.66 -10.88
CA SER A 219 1.64 -4.83 -11.14
C SER A 219 1.70 -5.27 -12.60
N MET A 220 1.61 -4.32 -13.54
CA MET A 220 1.71 -4.61 -14.98
C MET A 220 3.11 -5.10 -15.37
N LYS A 221 4.17 -4.50 -14.84
CA LYS A 221 5.55 -4.73 -15.33
C LYS A 221 6.31 -5.84 -14.63
N ILE A 222 6.08 -6.04 -13.34
CA ILE A 222 6.85 -6.98 -12.53
C ILE A 222 5.91 -7.93 -11.77
N GLY A 223 4.74 -7.43 -11.39
CA GLY A 223 3.66 -8.23 -10.82
C GLY A 223 3.12 -7.68 -9.50
N THR A 224 1.87 -8.01 -9.24
CA THR A 224 1.07 -7.63 -8.08
C THR A 224 1.77 -7.95 -6.76
N SER A 225 2.42 -9.11 -6.65
CA SER A 225 3.16 -9.53 -5.46
C SER A 225 4.31 -8.58 -5.10
N TYR A 226 4.98 -8.00 -6.10
CA TYR A 226 6.05 -7.03 -5.87
C TYR A 226 5.51 -5.68 -5.41
N ALA A 227 4.38 -5.24 -5.94
CA ALA A 227 3.70 -4.03 -5.47
C ALA A 227 3.26 -4.19 -4.00
N LEU A 228 2.70 -5.35 -3.64
CA LEU A 228 2.32 -5.69 -2.27
C LEU A 228 3.54 -5.72 -1.33
N ALA A 229 4.62 -6.39 -1.75
CA ALA A 229 5.87 -6.47 -1.00
C ALA A 229 6.51 -5.09 -0.80
N LEU A 230 6.48 -4.22 -1.81
CA LEU A 230 6.98 -2.86 -1.70
C LEU A 230 6.15 -2.04 -0.69
N GLY A 231 4.83 -2.18 -0.68
CA GLY A 231 3.96 -1.56 0.32
C GLY A 231 4.32 -2.01 1.74
N GLY A 232 4.46 -3.31 1.96
CA GLY A 232 4.92 -3.87 3.23
C GLY A 232 6.32 -3.39 3.64
N LEU A 233 7.25 -3.28 2.68
CA LEU A 233 8.60 -2.76 2.89
C LEU A 233 8.58 -1.29 3.30
N ILE A 234 7.73 -0.46 2.69
CA ILE A 234 7.59 0.96 3.07
C ILE A 234 7.18 1.07 4.55
N TYR A 235 6.19 0.28 5.00
CA TYR A 235 5.80 0.26 6.41
C TYR A 235 6.93 -0.21 7.34
N LEU A 236 7.74 -1.19 6.91
CA LEU A 236 8.90 -1.65 7.66
C LEU A 236 9.98 -0.57 7.76
N LEU A 237 10.25 0.15 6.67
CA LEU A 237 11.18 1.28 6.66
C LEU A 237 10.67 2.41 7.56
N LEU A 238 9.37 2.69 7.58
CA LEU A 238 8.77 3.64 8.52
C LEU A 238 8.91 3.20 9.98
N PHE A 239 8.88 1.89 10.27
CA PHE A 239 9.14 1.36 11.60
C PHE A 239 10.62 1.53 12.01
N LEU A 240 11.55 1.20 11.11
CA LEU A 240 13.00 1.23 11.37
C LEU A 240 13.54 2.65 11.47
N PHE A 241 13.15 3.53 10.55
CA PHE A 241 13.69 4.88 10.39
C PHE A 241 12.74 5.97 10.85
N SER A 242 11.74 5.61 11.68
CA SER A 242 10.56 6.44 11.92
C SER A 242 10.88 7.94 12.07
N PRO A 243 10.47 8.76 11.09
CA PRO A 243 10.87 10.17 11.01
C PRO A 243 10.30 11.03 12.15
N LEU A 244 9.36 10.49 12.93
CA LEU A 244 8.64 11.20 13.98
C LEU A 244 9.21 10.98 15.39
N TYR A 245 9.99 9.90 15.63
CA TYR A 245 10.52 9.54 16.96
C TYR A 245 11.97 10.05 17.16
N GLU A 246 12.13 11.36 17.28
CA GLU A 246 13.42 11.96 17.67
C GLU A 246 13.75 11.77 19.17
N LYS A 247 15.04 11.88 19.49
CA LYS A 247 15.73 11.43 20.71
C LYS A 247 15.15 11.96 22.05
N ASN A 248 14.47 13.12 22.06
CA ASN A 248 14.06 13.87 23.26
C ASN A 248 12.60 13.65 23.66
N TRP A 249 12.20 12.39 23.79
CA TRP A 249 10.85 12.01 24.21
C TRP A 249 10.79 11.81 25.73
N LYS A 250 10.28 12.80 26.47
CA LYS A 250 9.57 12.58 27.73
C LYS A 250 8.09 12.75 27.42
N VAL A 251 7.32 11.66 27.48
CA VAL A 251 5.86 11.77 27.59
C VAL A 251 5.63 12.18 29.02
N SER A 252 5.17 13.40 29.25
CA SER A 252 4.44 13.64 30.47
C SER A 252 3.16 12.78 30.41
N PRO A 253 2.83 12.05 31.48
CA PRO A 253 1.67 11.16 31.55
C PRO A 253 0.36 11.86 31.14
#